data_AF-A0A2S9SJX3-F1
#
_entry.id   AF-A0A2S9SJX3-F1
#
_cell.length_a   1.000
_cell.length_b   1.000
_cell.length_c   1.000
_cell.angle_alpha   90.00
_cell.angle_beta   90.00
_cell.angle_gamma   90.00
#
_symmetry.space_group_name_H-M   'P 1'
#
loop_
_entity.id
_entity.type
_entity.pdbx_description
1 polymer ?
#
loop_
_entity_poly.entity_id
_entity_poly.type
_entity_poly.pdbx_seq_one_letter_code
_entity_poly.pdbx_strand_id
1 'polypeptide(L)'
;AGQEGRVAVNLIGDAFSDAMRQQAIDSIRQQLGQVDLVIYSLASGIRVLPDGRQVRSALKTTGQPFSGWGLDLEQDKLVQQSLAPATPEEIRDTVTVMGGEDWQLWMLALQQADCLAPGARTVAYSYIGPESTYPLYRDGTIGYAKEHLHATAEAINLQLAELGGHAWVSVCKALVTKASAYIPVLPVYLGLLMGVMKERGVHEG
;
A
#
# COMPACT_ATOMS: atom_id res chain seq x y z
N ALA A 1 -22.15 -11.05 1.68
CA ALA A 1 -22.59 -10.22 2.81
C ALA A 1 -24.07 -10.40 3.15
N GLY A 2 -25.01 -10.26 2.19
CA GLY A 2 -26.44 -10.41 2.47
C GLY A 2 -26.93 -11.79 2.92
N GLN A 3 -26.11 -12.85 2.81
CA GLN A 3 -26.53 -14.22 3.12
C GLN A 3 -26.24 -14.67 4.57
N GLU A 4 -25.47 -13.90 5.36
CA GLU A 4 -25.07 -14.29 6.73
C GLU A 4 -25.52 -13.30 7.81
N GLY A 5 -26.40 -12.33 7.48
CA GLY A 5 -26.88 -11.33 8.43
C GLY A 5 -25.82 -10.33 8.93
N ARG A 6 -24.68 -10.22 8.23
CA ARG A 6 -23.62 -9.25 8.53
C ARG A 6 -23.85 -7.94 7.78
N VAL A 7 -23.60 -6.82 8.44
CA VAL A 7 -23.59 -5.50 7.81
C VAL A 7 -22.41 -5.40 6.86
N ALA A 8 -22.66 -4.95 5.63
CA ALA A 8 -21.62 -4.60 4.68
C ALA A 8 -22.01 -3.33 3.92
N VAL A 9 -21.14 -2.33 4.00
CA VAL A 9 -21.30 -1.04 3.33
C VAL A 9 -20.11 -0.85 2.42
N ASN A 10 -20.38 -0.53 1.15
CA ASN A 10 -19.35 -0.23 0.17
C ASN A 10 -19.47 1.22 -0.27
N LEU A 11 -18.38 1.96 -0.19
CA LEU A 11 -18.27 3.33 -0.68
C LEU A 11 -17.36 3.32 -1.91
N ILE A 12 -17.83 3.89 -3.01
CA ILE A 12 -17.11 3.89 -4.29
C ILE A 12 -16.67 5.32 -4.60
N GLY A 13 -15.36 5.55 -4.62
CA GLY A 13 -14.78 6.85 -4.94
C GLY A 13 -13.31 6.93 -4.57
N ASP A 14 -12.77 8.15 -4.59
CA ASP A 14 -11.36 8.41 -4.27
C ASP A 14 -11.13 8.42 -2.76
N ALA A 15 -10.45 7.39 -2.26
CA ALA A 15 -10.11 7.25 -0.85
C ALA A 15 -9.15 8.34 -0.32
N PHE A 16 -8.44 9.06 -1.19
CA PHE A 16 -7.61 10.20 -0.76
C PHE A 16 -8.45 11.44 -0.40
N SER A 17 -9.69 11.52 -0.90
CA SER A 17 -10.52 12.71 -0.77
C SER A 17 -11.12 12.89 0.63
N ASP A 18 -11.21 14.14 1.08
CA ASP A 18 -11.94 14.47 2.32
C ASP A 18 -13.42 14.08 2.23
N ALA A 19 -14.01 14.18 1.03
CA ALA A 19 -15.39 13.78 0.78
C ALA A 19 -15.62 12.28 1.04
N MET A 20 -14.67 11.41 0.64
CA MET A 20 -14.75 9.98 0.93
C MET A 20 -14.56 9.68 2.41
N ARG A 21 -13.63 10.37 3.08
CA ARG A 21 -13.46 10.29 4.54
C ARG A 21 -14.74 10.66 5.29
N GLN A 22 -15.42 11.73 4.87
CA GLN A 22 -16.69 12.14 5.46
C GLN A 22 -17.80 11.09 5.24
N GLN A 23 -17.96 10.56 4.02
CA GLN A 23 -18.94 9.52 3.75
C GLN A 23 -18.71 8.25 4.59
N ALA A 24 -17.44 7.89 4.81
CA ALA A 24 -17.08 6.77 5.67
C ALA A 24 -17.43 7.03 7.14
N ILE A 25 -17.12 8.23 7.66
CA ILE A 25 -17.49 8.66 9.02
C ILE A 25 -19.00 8.58 9.22
N ASP A 26 -19.78 9.12 8.28
CA ASP A 26 -21.25 9.13 8.38
C ASP A 26 -21.81 7.70 8.36
N SER A 27 -21.26 6.85 7.49
CA SER A 27 -21.64 5.44 7.40
C SER A 27 -21.30 4.66 8.68
N ILE A 28 -20.12 4.87 9.25
CA ILE A 28 -19.70 4.23 10.52
C ILE A 28 -20.64 4.65 11.64
N ARG A 29 -20.89 5.95 11.81
CA ARG A 29 -21.78 6.46 12.87
C ARG A 29 -23.19 5.90 12.75
N GLN A 30 -23.73 5.83 11.53
CA GLN A 30 -25.09 5.37 11.30
C GLN A 30 -25.24 3.85 11.53
N GLN A 31 -24.25 3.06 11.12
CA GLN A 31 -24.40 1.60 11.00
C GLN A 31 -23.66 0.81 12.09
N LEU A 32 -22.55 1.35 12.60
CA LEU A 32 -21.61 0.64 13.47
C LEU A 32 -21.36 1.37 14.81
N GLY A 33 -21.60 2.69 14.86
CA GLY A 33 -21.20 3.56 15.95
C GLY A 33 -19.70 3.86 15.90
N GLN A 34 -18.87 2.82 16.12
CA GLN A 34 -17.41 2.89 16.10
C GLN A 34 -16.80 1.67 15.40
N VAL A 35 -15.53 1.76 15.00
CA VAL A 35 -14.72 0.65 14.48
C VAL A 35 -13.53 0.36 15.37
N ASP A 36 -13.18 -0.91 15.50
CA ASP A 36 -12.07 -1.41 16.32
C ASP A 36 -10.87 -1.88 15.48
N LEU A 37 -11.03 -1.98 14.16
CA LEU A 37 -9.98 -2.35 13.21
C LEU A 37 -10.10 -1.55 11.91
N VAL A 38 -9.01 -0.89 11.53
CA VAL A 38 -8.86 -0.22 10.23
C VAL A 38 -7.74 -0.89 9.43
N ILE A 39 -8.05 -1.35 8.22
CA ILE A 39 -7.04 -1.94 7.31
C ILE A 39 -6.75 -0.94 6.19
N TYR A 40 -5.54 -0.42 6.15
CA TYR A 40 -5.06 0.47 5.09
C TYR A 40 -4.35 -0.36 4.00
N SER A 41 -5.14 -0.79 3.01
CA SER A 41 -4.69 -1.61 1.87
C SER A 41 -4.87 -0.88 0.54
N LEU A 42 -4.46 0.38 0.49
CA LEU A 42 -4.57 1.20 -0.72
C LEU A 42 -3.35 1.01 -1.63
N ALA A 43 -3.61 0.69 -2.90
CA ALA A 43 -2.60 0.63 -3.95
C ALA A 43 -3.07 1.49 -5.13
N SER A 44 -2.60 2.74 -5.17
CA SER A 44 -2.87 3.68 -6.26
C SER A 44 -1.57 4.23 -6.81
N GLY A 45 -1.43 4.32 -8.13
CA GLY A 45 -0.30 5.00 -8.73
C GLY A 45 -0.44 6.52 -8.75
N ILE A 46 -1.57 7.05 -8.28
CA ILE A 46 -1.98 8.45 -8.45
C ILE A 46 -2.65 8.94 -7.16
N ARG A 47 -2.33 10.16 -6.75
CA ARG A 47 -3.02 10.89 -5.68
C ARG A 47 -3.39 12.29 -6.17
N VAL A 48 -4.61 12.73 -5.91
CA VAL A 48 -5.01 14.13 -6.11
C VAL A 48 -4.81 14.87 -4.79
N LEU A 49 -4.01 15.93 -4.82
CA LEU A 49 -3.73 16.75 -3.65
C LEU A 49 -4.89 17.72 -3.36
N PRO A 50 -4.98 18.28 -2.15
CA PRO A 50 -6.03 19.26 -1.80
C PRO A 50 -6.05 20.50 -2.70
N ASP A 51 -4.91 20.88 -3.29
CA ASP A 51 -4.79 21.98 -4.24
C ASP A 51 -5.24 21.61 -5.68
N GLY A 52 -5.72 20.38 -5.88
CA GLY A 52 -6.17 19.85 -7.17
C GLY A 52 -5.06 19.28 -8.05
N ARG A 53 -3.79 19.38 -7.65
CA ARG A 53 -2.69 18.79 -8.43
C ARG A 53 -2.73 17.27 -8.34
N GLN A 54 -2.56 16.62 -9.49
CA GLN A 54 -2.45 15.18 -9.59
C GLN A 54 -0.97 14.78 -9.56
N VAL A 55 -0.59 13.99 -8.56
CA VAL A 55 0.76 13.44 -8.38
C VAL A 55 0.76 11.95 -8.72
N ARG A 56 1.86 11.48 -9.31
CA ARG A 56 2.00 10.08 -9.76
C ARG A 56 3.24 9.45 -9.16
N SER A 57 3.08 8.27 -8.58
CA SER A 57 4.22 7.46 -8.14
C SER A 57 4.98 6.92 -9.34
N ALA A 58 6.31 6.90 -9.26
CA ALA A 58 7.17 6.18 -10.18
C ALA A 58 7.68 4.91 -9.52
N LEU A 59 7.87 3.85 -10.30
CA LEU A 59 8.56 2.65 -9.84
C LEU A 59 9.90 2.57 -10.55
N LYS A 60 10.95 3.03 -9.87
CA LYS A 60 12.29 3.23 -10.42
C LYS A 60 13.34 2.99 -9.33
N THR A 61 14.57 2.75 -9.76
CA THR A 61 15.73 2.73 -8.86
C THR A 61 16.06 4.15 -8.38
N THR A 62 16.92 4.35 -7.39
CA THR A 62 17.34 5.70 -6.95
C THR A 62 18.83 5.99 -7.17
N GLY A 63 19.63 4.97 -7.44
CA GLY A 63 21.06 5.09 -7.70
C GLY A 63 21.43 4.79 -9.15
N GLN A 64 21.81 3.54 -9.40
CA GLN A 64 22.21 3.08 -10.74
C GLN A 64 21.01 2.44 -11.48
N PRO A 65 21.06 2.38 -12.82
CA PRO A 65 20.10 1.58 -13.57
C PRO A 65 20.12 0.11 -13.11
N PHE A 66 18.95 -0.51 -13.11
CA PHE A 66 18.81 -1.94 -12.80
C PHE A 66 18.30 -2.67 -14.03
N SER A 67 19.00 -3.71 -14.46
CA SER A 67 18.59 -4.54 -15.60
C SER A 67 18.41 -5.99 -15.17
N GLY A 68 17.45 -6.67 -15.79
CA GLY A 68 17.17 -8.06 -15.54
C GLY A 68 16.19 -8.66 -16.54
N TRP A 69 15.93 -9.95 -16.37
CA TRP A 69 14.93 -10.66 -17.16
C TRP A 69 13.53 -10.28 -16.71
N GLY A 70 12.76 -9.68 -17.61
CA GLY A 70 11.31 -9.56 -17.52
C GLY A 70 10.60 -10.64 -18.34
N LEU A 71 9.27 -10.67 -18.21
CA LEU A 71 8.40 -11.54 -19.00
C LEU A 71 7.53 -10.67 -19.91
N ASP A 72 7.65 -10.88 -21.22
CA ASP A 72 6.69 -10.38 -22.19
C ASP A 72 5.55 -11.39 -22.27
N LEU A 73 4.39 -11.00 -21.71
CA LEU A 73 3.18 -11.81 -21.65
C LEU A 73 2.47 -11.92 -23.00
N GLU A 74 2.73 -11.02 -23.96
CA GLU A 74 2.11 -11.09 -25.29
C GLU A 74 2.85 -12.08 -26.18
N GLN A 75 4.17 -12.18 -26.01
CA GLN A 75 5.03 -13.05 -26.81
C GLN A 75 5.43 -14.34 -26.11
N ASP A 76 5.03 -14.53 -24.84
CA ASP A 76 5.44 -15.63 -23.96
C ASP A 76 6.97 -15.82 -23.94
N LYS A 77 7.72 -14.72 -23.81
CA LYS A 77 9.19 -14.72 -23.88
C LYS A 77 9.84 -13.94 -22.75
N LEU A 78 11.01 -14.42 -22.33
CA LEU A 78 11.89 -13.65 -21.49
C LEU A 78 12.55 -12.53 -22.30
N VAL A 79 12.50 -11.32 -21.78
CA VAL A 79 13.06 -10.12 -22.41
C VAL A 79 13.96 -9.38 -21.43
N GLN A 80 15.03 -8.76 -21.94
CA GLN A 80 15.83 -7.86 -21.12
C GLN A 80 15.08 -6.56 -20.89
N GLN A 81 14.92 -6.18 -19.64
CA GLN A 81 14.32 -4.91 -19.23
C GLN A 81 15.31 -4.15 -18.37
N SER A 82 15.26 -2.82 -18.45
CA SER A 82 16.07 -1.93 -17.62
C SER A 82 15.20 -0.84 -17.01
N LEU A 83 15.43 -0.54 -15.74
CA LEU A 83 14.86 0.62 -15.07
C LEU A 83 15.91 1.70 -14.92
N ALA A 84 15.56 2.90 -15.36
CA ALA A 84 16.35 4.09 -15.11
C ALA A 84 16.18 4.56 -13.64
N PRO A 85 17.19 5.24 -13.09
CA PRO A 85 17.08 5.95 -11.83
C PRO A 85 15.97 7.01 -11.85
N ALA A 86 15.35 7.20 -10.70
CA ALA A 86 14.34 8.22 -10.46
C ALA A 86 14.94 9.60 -10.32
N THR A 87 14.20 10.62 -10.73
CA THR A 87 14.52 12.00 -10.34
C THR A 87 14.17 12.23 -8.87
N PRO A 88 14.73 13.27 -8.22
CA PRO A 88 14.33 13.64 -6.85
C PRO A 88 12.83 13.96 -6.72
N GLU A 89 12.20 14.47 -7.79
CA GLU A 89 10.76 14.71 -7.84
C GLU A 89 9.98 13.41 -7.84
N GLU A 90 10.36 12.44 -8.66
CA GLU A 90 9.72 11.12 -8.71
C GLU A 90 9.81 10.37 -7.37
N ILE A 91 10.90 10.53 -6.62
CA ILE A 91 11.03 9.98 -5.26
C ILE A 91 10.01 10.64 -4.32
N ARG A 92 9.96 11.98 -4.29
CA ARG A 92 9.01 12.72 -3.43
C ARG A 92 7.57 12.38 -3.76
N ASP A 93 7.22 12.39 -5.04
CA ASP A 93 5.88 12.08 -5.53
C ASP A 93 5.47 10.66 -5.17
N THR A 94 6.40 9.70 -5.25
CA THR A 94 6.15 8.32 -4.82
C THR A 94 5.89 8.23 -3.32
N VAL A 95 6.64 8.96 -2.49
CA VAL A 95 6.38 9.05 -1.04
C VAL A 95 5.02 9.68 -0.75
N THR A 96 4.66 10.76 -1.45
CA THR A 96 3.35 11.43 -1.31
C THR A 96 2.18 10.52 -1.67
N VAL A 97 2.34 9.65 -2.67
CA VAL A 97 1.26 8.75 -3.13
C VAL A 97 1.20 7.45 -2.31
N MET A 98 2.35 6.83 -2.02
CA MET A 98 2.43 5.45 -1.49
C MET A 98 2.96 5.36 -0.06
N GLY A 99 3.31 6.49 0.56
CA GLY A 99 3.70 6.59 1.96
C GLY A 99 2.50 6.60 2.91
N GLY A 100 2.75 6.87 4.19
CA GLY A 100 1.70 6.81 5.22
C GLY A 100 0.85 8.06 5.41
N GLU A 101 1.10 9.17 4.70
CA GLU A 101 0.43 10.45 4.98
C GLU A 101 -1.11 10.34 4.95
N ASP A 102 -1.65 9.72 3.90
CA ASP A 102 -3.10 9.52 3.79
C ASP A 102 -3.65 8.55 4.84
N TRP A 103 -2.91 7.50 5.19
CA TRP A 103 -3.29 6.60 6.29
C TRP A 103 -3.40 7.37 7.61
N GLN A 104 -2.47 8.27 7.90
CA GLN A 104 -2.54 9.14 9.08
C GLN A 104 -3.75 10.07 9.03
N LEU A 105 -4.04 10.67 7.86
CA LEU A 105 -5.23 11.51 7.68
C LEU A 105 -6.53 10.74 7.93
N TRP A 106 -6.62 9.49 7.49
CA TRP A 106 -7.75 8.59 7.78
C TRP A 106 -7.90 8.36 9.29
N MET A 107 -6.82 7.97 9.96
CA MET A 107 -6.87 7.72 11.41
C MET A 107 -7.23 8.99 12.20
N LEU A 108 -6.70 10.14 11.81
CA LEU A 108 -7.03 11.44 12.40
C LEU A 108 -8.50 11.79 12.22
N ALA A 109 -9.02 11.68 10.99
CA ALA A 109 -10.41 12.01 10.70
C ALA A 109 -11.39 11.10 11.47
N LEU A 110 -11.10 9.79 11.54
CA LEU A 110 -11.92 8.84 12.29
C LEU A 110 -11.86 9.11 13.81
N GLN A 111 -10.69 9.42 14.35
CA GLN A 111 -10.53 9.75 15.76
C GLN A 111 -11.27 11.04 16.13
N GLN A 112 -11.10 12.11 15.36
CA GLN A 112 -11.79 13.40 15.59
C GLN A 112 -13.31 13.28 15.48
N ALA A 113 -13.79 12.29 14.74
CA ALA A 113 -15.21 12.00 14.59
C ALA A 113 -15.74 11.01 15.65
N ASP A 114 -14.96 10.66 16.67
CA ASP A 114 -15.29 9.64 17.69
C ASP A 114 -15.68 8.28 17.09
N CYS A 115 -15.18 7.96 15.89
CA CYS A 115 -15.50 6.74 15.16
C CYS A 115 -14.57 5.57 15.50
N LEU A 116 -13.54 5.77 16.33
CA LEU A 116 -12.62 4.72 16.76
C LEU A 116 -12.98 4.24 18.17
N ALA A 117 -13.11 2.93 18.33
CA ALA A 117 -13.38 2.30 19.61
C ALA A 117 -12.14 2.32 20.54
N PRO A 118 -12.31 2.23 21.88
CA PRO A 118 -11.19 1.96 22.78
C PRO A 118 -10.43 0.70 22.35
N GLY A 119 -9.10 0.79 22.32
CA GLY A 119 -8.23 -0.28 21.85
C GLY A 119 -8.20 -0.46 20.33
N ALA A 120 -8.71 0.50 19.55
CA ALA A 120 -8.74 0.41 18.09
C ALA A 120 -7.35 0.12 17.51
N ARG A 121 -7.33 -0.79 16.54
CA ARG A 121 -6.12 -1.25 15.85
C ARG A 121 -6.15 -0.79 14.40
N THR A 122 -4.98 -0.51 13.85
CA THR A 122 -4.85 -0.19 12.44
C THR A 122 -3.62 -0.83 11.82
N VAL A 123 -3.75 -1.33 10.60
CA VAL A 123 -2.67 -2.03 9.91
C VAL A 123 -2.56 -1.53 8.48
N ALA A 124 -1.35 -1.16 8.08
CA ALA A 124 -1.03 -0.87 6.68
C ALA A 124 -0.16 -1.97 6.07
N TYR A 125 -0.39 -2.30 4.80
CA TYR A 125 0.41 -3.31 4.09
C TYR A 125 1.70 -2.75 3.47
N SER A 126 2.77 -3.51 3.63
CA SER A 126 4.09 -3.24 3.06
C SER A 126 4.68 -4.50 2.43
N TYR A 127 5.80 -4.32 1.73
CA TYR A 127 6.55 -5.38 1.09
C TYR A 127 8.04 -5.00 1.08
N ILE A 128 8.90 -5.94 1.46
CA ILE A 128 10.37 -5.77 1.42
C ILE A 128 10.95 -6.58 0.25
N GLY A 129 10.59 -7.85 0.16
CA GLY A 129 11.12 -8.79 -0.84
C GLY A 129 12.54 -9.29 -0.54
N PRO A 130 13.11 -10.12 -1.42
CA PRO A 130 14.49 -10.59 -1.33
C PRO A 130 15.47 -9.58 -1.93
N GLU A 131 16.76 -9.77 -1.63
CA GLU A 131 17.88 -8.94 -2.12
C GLU A 131 17.86 -8.73 -3.64
N SER A 132 17.47 -9.75 -4.40
CA SER A 132 17.35 -9.67 -5.87
C SER A 132 16.35 -8.63 -6.37
N THR A 133 15.46 -8.15 -5.48
CA THR A 133 14.46 -7.13 -5.80
C THR A 133 14.71 -5.80 -5.07
N TYR A 134 15.76 -5.69 -4.25
CA TYR A 134 16.05 -4.47 -3.50
C TYR A 134 16.22 -3.22 -4.37
N PRO A 135 16.94 -3.25 -5.51
CA PRO A 135 17.08 -2.07 -6.36
C PRO A 135 15.75 -1.48 -6.84
N LEU A 136 14.73 -2.32 -7.00
CA LEU A 136 13.39 -1.97 -7.44
C LEU A 136 12.46 -1.58 -6.28
N TYR A 137 12.57 -2.30 -5.16
CA TYR A 137 11.72 -2.13 -3.98
C TYR A 137 12.43 -1.37 -2.88
N ARG A 138 13.16 -2.09 -2.02
CA ARG A 138 13.75 -1.55 -0.78
C ARG A 138 14.58 -0.28 -1.00
N ASP A 139 15.39 -0.27 -2.06
CA ASP A 139 16.30 0.83 -2.39
C ASP A 139 15.76 1.72 -3.53
N GLY A 140 14.60 1.35 -4.10
CA GLY A 140 13.90 2.09 -5.14
C GLY A 140 12.97 3.18 -4.57
N THR A 141 12.30 3.92 -5.45
CA THR A 141 11.33 4.97 -5.07
C THR A 141 10.25 4.48 -4.11
N ILE A 142 9.76 3.25 -4.30
CA ILE A 142 8.73 2.66 -3.45
C ILE A 142 9.28 2.30 -2.05
N GLY A 143 10.58 2.03 -1.94
CA GLY A 143 11.27 1.78 -0.67
C GLY A 143 11.18 2.99 0.24
N TYR A 144 11.53 4.17 -0.27
CA TYR A 144 11.35 5.45 0.45
C TYR A 144 9.91 5.68 0.91
N ALA A 145 8.94 5.34 0.06
CA ALA A 145 7.53 5.44 0.44
C ALA A 145 7.18 4.47 1.59
N LYS A 146 7.72 3.24 1.58
CA LYS A 146 7.51 2.29 2.67
C LYS A 146 8.25 2.67 3.94
N GLU A 147 9.46 3.23 3.87
CA GLU A 147 10.13 3.82 5.03
C GLU A 147 9.27 4.92 5.67
N HIS A 148 8.70 5.81 4.84
CA HIS A 148 7.76 6.81 5.33
C HIS A 148 6.53 6.17 5.98
N LEU A 149 5.94 5.12 5.38
CA LEU A 149 4.82 4.37 5.96
C LEU A 149 5.16 3.75 7.34
N HIS A 150 6.38 3.20 7.49
CA HIS A 150 6.87 2.67 8.76
C HIS A 150 6.99 3.77 9.83
N ALA A 151 7.57 4.93 9.49
CA ALA A 151 7.63 6.08 10.39
C ALA A 151 6.23 6.60 10.75
N THR A 152 5.29 6.60 9.79
CA THR A 152 3.91 7.01 10.05
C THR A 152 3.20 6.08 11.04
N ALA A 153 3.49 4.77 11.03
CA ALA A 153 2.92 3.86 12.03
C ALA A 153 3.28 4.27 13.46
N GLU A 154 4.51 4.75 13.69
CA GLU A 154 4.93 5.28 15.00
C GLU A 154 4.14 6.54 15.37
N ALA A 155 3.94 7.47 14.43
CA ALA A 155 3.13 8.66 14.65
C ALA A 155 1.67 8.33 14.98
N ILE A 156 1.08 7.35 14.28
CA ILE A 156 -0.29 6.89 14.56
C ILE A 156 -0.36 6.18 15.92
N ASN A 157 0.66 5.40 16.32
CA ASN A 157 0.70 4.81 17.67
C ASN A 157 0.63 5.88 18.76
N LEU A 158 1.39 6.98 18.61
CA LEU A 158 1.34 8.10 19.55
C LEU A 158 -0.05 8.77 19.56
N GLN A 159 -0.63 8.96 18.37
CA GLN A 159 -1.97 9.54 18.21
C GLN A 159 -3.06 8.69 18.91
N LEU A 160 -2.97 7.37 18.85
CA LEU A 160 -3.96 6.44 19.40
C LEU A 160 -3.71 6.08 20.88
N ALA A 161 -2.65 6.62 21.50
CA ALA A 161 -2.25 6.24 22.85
C ALA A 161 -3.36 6.48 23.90
N GLU A 162 -4.10 7.58 23.79
CA GLU A 162 -5.21 7.89 24.71
C GLU A 162 -6.38 6.90 24.60
N LEU A 163 -6.56 6.29 23.41
CA LEU A 163 -7.54 5.23 23.20
C LEU A 163 -7.01 3.85 23.60
N GLY A 164 -5.73 3.73 23.98
CA GLY A 164 -5.05 2.44 24.12
C GLY A 164 -4.94 1.67 22.80
N GLY A 165 -5.00 2.39 21.67
CA GLY A 165 -4.95 1.81 20.33
C GLY A 165 -3.54 1.61 19.81
N HIS A 166 -3.43 0.91 18.68
CA HIS A 166 -2.14 0.53 18.10
C HIS A 166 -2.15 0.52 16.56
N ALA A 167 -1.00 0.84 15.99
CA ALA A 167 -0.75 0.82 14.55
C ALA A 167 0.45 -0.06 14.20
N TRP A 168 0.32 -0.86 13.15
CA TRP A 168 1.41 -1.69 12.64
C TRP A 168 1.52 -1.62 11.12
N VAL A 169 2.73 -1.83 10.63
CA VAL A 169 2.96 -2.18 9.23
C VAL A 169 3.12 -3.70 9.16
N SER A 170 2.30 -4.34 8.33
CA SER A 170 2.42 -5.77 8.05
C SER A 170 3.16 -5.98 6.73
N VAL A 171 4.30 -6.66 6.80
CA VAL A 171 5.11 -6.99 5.63
C VAL A 171 4.58 -8.29 5.04
N CYS A 172 3.88 -8.18 3.91
CA CYS A 172 3.23 -9.31 3.25
C CYS A 172 4.18 -9.96 2.23
N LYS A 173 3.87 -11.19 1.82
CA LYS A 173 4.58 -11.87 0.74
C LYS A 173 4.22 -11.29 -0.64
N ALA A 174 5.08 -11.57 -1.63
CA ALA A 174 4.78 -11.21 -3.01
C ALA A 174 3.65 -12.09 -3.56
N LEU A 175 2.68 -11.48 -4.25
CA LEU A 175 1.56 -12.13 -4.92
C LEU A 175 1.37 -11.52 -6.29
N VAL A 176 0.74 -12.27 -7.20
CA VAL A 176 0.35 -11.72 -8.51
C VAL A 176 -0.90 -10.85 -8.31
N THR A 177 -0.74 -9.57 -8.60
CA THR A 177 -1.81 -8.58 -8.66
C THR A 177 -1.72 -7.86 -10.00
N LYS A 178 -2.77 -7.11 -10.36
CA LYS A 178 -2.72 -6.26 -11.56
C LYS A 178 -1.52 -5.30 -11.51
N ALA A 179 -1.17 -4.77 -10.34
CA ALA A 179 -0.03 -3.88 -10.18
C ALA A 179 1.31 -4.62 -10.39
N SER A 180 1.49 -5.80 -9.80
CA SER A 180 2.77 -6.52 -9.83
C SER A 180 3.11 -7.13 -11.19
N ALA A 181 2.12 -7.38 -12.05
CA ALA A 181 2.33 -7.98 -13.37
C ALA A 181 3.09 -7.07 -14.36
N TYR A 182 3.03 -5.75 -14.19
CA TYR A 182 3.66 -4.78 -15.09
C TYR A 182 4.98 -4.21 -14.56
N ILE A 183 5.40 -4.66 -13.38
CA ILE A 183 6.65 -4.20 -12.78
C ILE A 183 7.81 -4.92 -13.48
N PRO A 184 8.79 -4.21 -14.06
CA PRO A 184 9.89 -4.87 -14.74
C PRO A 184 10.62 -5.86 -13.83
N VAL A 185 11.04 -7.00 -14.40
CA VAL A 185 11.73 -8.11 -13.70
C VAL A 185 10.87 -8.90 -12.68
N LEU A 186 9.84 -8.29 -12.09
CA LEU A 186 9.05 -8.91 -11.03
C LEU A 186 8.23 -10.15 -11.44
N PRO A 187 7.62 -10.23 -12.65
CA PRO A 187 6.90 -11.43 -13.09
C PRO A 187 7.76 -12.69 -13.08
N VAL A 188 9.03 -12.58 -13.50
CA VAL A 188 9.97 -13.71 -13.51
C VAL A 188 10.25 -14.17 -12.09
N TYR A 189 10.52 -13.24 -11.17
CA TYR A 189 10.69 -13.54 -9.75
C TYR A 189 9.43 -14.22 -9.16
N LEU A 190 8.23 -13.70 -9.45
CA LEU A 190 6.97 -14.29 -8.97
C LEU A 190 6.78 -15.72 -9.48
N GLY A 191 7.07 -15.97 -10.76
CA GLY A 191 6.99 -17.31 -11.34
C GLY A 191 7.92 -18.31 -10.64
N LEU A 192 9.18 -17.92 -10.43
CA LEU A 192 10.17 -18.75 -9.73
C LEU A 192 9.79 -18.97 -8.26
N LEU A 193 9.40 -17.91 -7.54
CA LEU A 193 9.00 -17.98 -6.14
C LEU A 193 7.81 -18.93 -5.97
N MET A 194 6.79 -18.80 -6.81
CA MET A 194 5.61 -19.66 -6.76
C MET A 194 5.95 -21.12 -7.03
N GLY A 195 6.83 -21.41 -8.00
CA GLY A 195 7.32 -22.77 -8.27
C GLY A 195 7.97 -23.38 -7.04
N VAL A 196 8.97 -22.70 -6.47
CA VAL A 196 9.72 -23.18 -5.29
C VAL A 196 8.81 -23.30 -4.06
N MET A 197 7.90 -22.35 -3.82
CA MET A 197 6.98 -22.42 -2.68
C MET A 197 6.00 -23.59 -2.81
N LYS A 198 5.54 -23.91 -4.03
CA LYS A 198 4.64 -25.05 -4.29
C LYS A 198 5.36 -26.38 -4.05
N GLU A 199 6.58 -26.52 -4.57
CA GLU A 199 7.42 -27.71 -4.33
C GLU A 199 7.65 -27.96 -2.84
N ARG A 200 7.77 -26.88 -2.05
CA ARG A 200 7.98 -26.94 -0.60
C ARG A 200 6.69 -27.00 0.23
N GLY A 201 5.51 -26.93 -0.39
CA GLY A 201 4.23 -26.95 0.31
C GLY A 201 3.96 -25.71 1.19
N VAL A 202 4.58 -24.57 0.88
CA VAL A 202 4.46 -23.30 1.64
C VAL A 202 3.82 -22.18 0.82
N HIS A 203 3.22 -22.50 -0.32
CA HIS A 203 2.59 -21.51 -1.19
C HIS A 203 1.28 -20.99 -0.59
N GLU A 204 1.15 -19.66 -0.54
CA GLU A 204 -0.02 -18.92 -0.05
C GLU A 204 -0.45 -17.90 -1.12
N GLY A 205 -1.76 -17.63 -1.17
CA GLY A 205 -2.45 -16.76 -2.13
C GLY A 205 -3.13 -15.56 -1.49
#